data_AF-A0A7S2HDI5-F1
#
_entry.id   AF-A0A7S2HDI5-F1
#
_cell.length_a   1.000
_cell.length_b   1.000
_cell.length_c   1.000
_cell.angle_alpha   90.00
_cell.angle_beta   90.00
_cell.angle_gamma   90.00
#
_symmetry.space_group_name_H-M   'P 1'
#
loop_
_entity.id
_entity.type
_entity.pdbx_description
1 polymer ?
#
loop_
_entity_poly.entity_id
_entity_poly.type
_entity_poly.pdbx_seq_one_letter_code
_entity_poly.pdbx_strand_id
1 'polypeptide(L)'
;RVATDTLAAAAAAISVRRKEVTPADCVPEDIRQGPYAKEAEQVISSMFDAVHVANIGTLLMSAKVGLANVGLSGSALESVYIRKGRNGDQVSLVHAALMVVIGKQLKEAFPDDAVLCPHDPEILAQDEEFCDTVVEFLADYMKVDGVTSETALEWARHCATADGEALPRRCWAFAPVDSTHEFIANKSWTVNLALIEDGKVVVSGLAGPQDKFVHWERTKPILDANSIFFAVVDQGAYTQAVRAKRIDGFAPDKPRLHGRPQRLDVTKKIQGVKDGLWDALGSEQLNIATESSYREDIVLDIQRIGENLGTKRPKLIMIDCALKYVLLARGQVDLCLWMGYGLYDSTLGTEKTVNHAAGVLLASEAGAAIADLDGKDIDWSKPVLASNRGMMAAEPSKLPMTGMARALGDAKVVSEEKYADRCQRKKEISQFLAAFFKNLPSALEAEGEDPAKAATVQKMGEAWMKKREVLDELTKDSLEGDAPIMGEAQVEDNPFA
;
A
#
# COMPACT_ATOMS: atom_id res chain seq x y z
N ARG A 1 -55.43 -1.85 -10.92
CA ARG A 1 -55.22 -3.07 -11.74
C ARG A 1 -54.76 -2.70 -13.15
N VAL A 2 -55.57 -2.13 -14.03
CA VAL A 2 -55.10 -1.71 -15.37
C VAL A 2 -53.90 -0.73 -15.32
N ALA A 3 -53.90 0.26 -14.42
CA ALA A 3 -52.77 1.19 -14.25
C ALA A 3 -51.49 0.54 -13.66
N THR A 4 -51.65 -0.45 -12.78
CA THR A 4 -50.51 -1.19 -12.18
C THR A 4 -49.91 -2.18 -13.16
N ASP A 5 -50.73 -2.80 -14.01
CA ASP A 5 -50.29 -3.74 -15.04
C ASP A 5 -49.59 -3.00 -16.18
N THR A 6 -50.00 -1.76 -16.48
CA THR A 6 -49.34 -0.90 -17.48
C THR A 6 -47.99 -0.37 -16.98
N LEU A 7 -47.85 -0.07 -15.68
CA LEU A 7 -46.58 0.31 -15.06
C LEU A 7 -45.61 -0.87 -14.93
N ALA A 8 -46.11 -2.08 -14.62
CA ALA A 8 -45.31 -3.29 -14.60
C ALA A 8 -44.85 -3.70 -16.02
N ALA A 9 -45.72 -3.57 -17.02
CA ALA A 9 -45.38 -3.78 -18.42
C ALA A 9 -44.43 -2.71 -18.96
N ALA A 10 -44.57 -1.44 -18.55
CA ALA A 10 -43.63 -0.38 -18.88
C ALA A 10 -42.28 -0.56 -18.18
N ALA A 11 -42.24 -1.02 -16.93
CA ALA A 11 -41.00 -1.37 -16.23
C ALA A 11 -40.31 -2.60 -16.85
N ALA A 12 -41.09 -3.58 -17.31
CA ALA A 12 -40.59 -4.73 -18.06
C ALA A 12 -40.12 -4.35 -19.49
N ALA A 13 -40.76 -3.38 -20.14
CA ALA A 13 -40.36 -2.87 -21.45
C ALA A 13 -39.18 -1.87 -21.39
N ILE A 14 -39.02 -1.15 -20.27
CA ILE A 14 -37.87 -0.28 -19.98
C ILE A 14 -36.67 -1.10 -19.46
N SER A 15 -36.92 -2.33 -19.01
CA SER A 15 -35.88 -3.37 -18.88
C SER A 15 -35.45 -3.86 -20.28
N VAL A 16 -34.94 -2.96 -21.12
CA VAL A 16 -33.87 -3.33 -22.03
C VAL A 16 -32.84 -4.00 -21.13
N ARG A 17 -32.67 -5.32 -21.24
CA ARG A 17 -31.56 -6.04 -20.60
C ARG A 17 -30.29 -5.30 -21.05
N ARG A 18 -29.81 -4.37 -20.23
CA ARG A 18 -28.54 -3.70 -20.49
C ARG A 18 -27.54 -4.84 -20.60
N LYS A 19 -26.85 -4.92 -21.74
CA LYS A 19 -25.78 -5.88 -21.97
C LYS A 19 -24.87 -5.82 -20.74
N GLU A 20 -24.61 -6.98 -20.14
CA GLU A 20 -23.67 -7.06 -19.03
C GLU A 20 -22.30 -6.65 -19.55
N VAL A 21 -21.67 -5.69 -18.86
CA VAL A 21 -20.36 -5.16 -19.23
C VAL A 21 -19.31 -6.18 -18.78
N THR A 22 -18.55 -6.71 -19.72
CA THR A 22 -17.45 -7.64 -19.44
C THR A 22 -16.12 -6.89 -19.29
N PRO A 23 -15.07 -7.51 -18.73
CA PRO A 23 -13.72 -6.95 -18.74
C PRO A 23 -13.25 -6.52 -20.15
N ALA A 24 -13.50 -7.34 -21.17
CA ALA A 24 -13.20 -7.01 -22.57
C ALA A 24 -13.91 -5.73 -23.06
N ASP A 25 -15.18 -5.52 -22.67
CA ASP A 25 -15.94 -4.31 -23.01
C ASP A 25 -15.35 -3.05 -22.34
N CYS A 26 -14.57 -3.21 -21.26
CA CYS A 26 -13.88 -2.13 -20.54
C CYS A 26 -12.50 -1.81 -21.09
N VAL A 27 -11.96 -2.57 -22.06
CA VAL A 27 -10.68 -2.23 -22.71
C VAL A 27 -10.93 -1.18 -23.81
N PRO A 28 -10.31 0.01 -23.74
CA PRO A 28 -10.36 1.01 -24.82
C PRO A 28 -9.92 0.43 -26.18
N GLU A 29 -10.44 0.99 -27.29
CA GLU A 29 -10.22 0.45 -28.64
C GLU A 29 -8.74 0.48 -29.07
N ASP A 30 -8.05 1.56 -28.74
CA ASP A 30 -6.61 1.76 -28.95
C ASP A 30 -5.77 0.72 -28.19
N ILE A 31 -6.17 0.39 -26.96
CA ILE A 31 -5.54 -0.68 -26.17
C ILE A 31 -5.84 -2.05 -26.79
N ARG A 32 -7.08 -2.30 -27.22
CA ARG A 32 -7.49 -3.58 -27.84
C ARG A 32 -6.73 -3.90 -29.13
N GLN A 33 -6.29 -2.87 -29.86
CA GLN A 33 -5.49 -3.03 -31.07
C GLN A 33 -3.97 -3.04 -30.79
N GLY A 34 -3.57 -2.80 -29.55
CA GLY A 34 -2.18 -2.73 -29.12
C GLY A 34 -1.57 -4.09 -28.74
N PRO A 35 -0.25 -4.11 -28.46
CA PRO A 35 0.48 -5.34 -28.14
C PRO A 35 0.06 -5.96 -26.79
N TYR A 36 -0.44 -5.14 -25.86
CA TYR A 36 -0.79 -5.56 -24.49
C TYR A 36 -2.30 -5.72 -24.27
N ALA A 37 -3.07 -5.97 -25.34
CA ALA A 37 -4.54 -6.07 -25.27
C ALA A 37 -5.01 -7.16 -24.30
N LYS A 38 -4.35 -8.32 -24.31
CA LYS A 38 -4.71 -9.47 -23.45
C LYS A 38 -4.38 -9.20 -21.98
N GLU A 39 -3.22 -8.60 -21.73
CA GLU A 39 -2.74 -8.22 -20.41
C GLU A 39 -3.64 -7.16 -19.79
N ALA A 40 -4.08 -6.18 -20.58
CA ALA A 40 -5.03 -5.16 -20.13
C ALA A 40 -6.37 -5.77 -19.74
N GLU A 41 -6.92 -6.68 -20.56
CA GLU A 41 -8.15 -7.41 -20.23
C GLU A 41 -7.97 -8.24 -18.95
N GLN A 42 -6.84 -8.94 -18.83
CA GLN A 42 -6.51 -9.76 -17.66
C GLN A 42 -6.48 -8.93 -16.39
N VAL A 43 -5.80 -7.79 -16.41
CA VAL A 43 -5.72 -6.88 -15.26
C VAL A 43 -7.10 -6.37 -14.86
N ILE A 44 -7.95 -5.96 -15.81
CA ILE A 44 -9.32 -5.52 -15.51
C ILE A 44 -10.12 -6.64 -14.87
N SER A 45 -10.02 -7.86 -15.40
CA SER A 45 -10.67 -9.05 -14.84
C SER A 45 -10.21 -9.34 -13.42
N SER A 46 -8.89 -9.36 -13.18
CA SER A 46 -8.31 -9.61 -11.87
C SER A 46 -8.70 -8.54 -10.85
N MET A 47 -8.69 -7.25 -11.21
CA MET A 47 -9.08 -6.18 -10.30
C MET A 47 -10.58 -6.22 -9.98
N PHE A 48 -11.41 -6.62 -10.94
CA PHE A 48 -12.84 -6.80 -10.73
C PHE A 48 -13.13 -7.92 -9.72
N ASP A 49 -12.50 -9.09 -9.88
CA ASP A 49 -12.65 -10.19 -8.92
C ASP A 49 -11.99 -9.85 -7.57
N ALA A 50 -10.90 -9.07 -7.57
CA ALA A 50 -10.26 -8.60 -6.34
C ALA A 50 -11.19 -7.72 -5.49
N VAL A 51 -11.94 -6.80 -6.12
CA VAL A 51 -12.99 -6.02 -5.43
C VAL A 51 -14.06 -6.94 -4.85
N HIS A 52 -14.41 -8.04 -5.53
CA HIS A 52 -15.39 -8.98 -5.02
C HIS A 52 -14.88 -9.74 -3.79
N VAL A 53 -13.67 -10.32 -3.89
CA VAL A 53 -12.99 -11.01 -2.78
C VAL A 53 -12.86 -10.09 -1.57
N ALA A 54 -12.39 -8.86 -1.79
CA ALA A 54 -12.23 -7.86 -0.74
C ALA A 54 -13.56 -7.55 -0.04
N ASN A 55 -14.62 -7.28 -0.80
CA ASN A 55 -15.92 -6.92 -0.24
C ASN A 55 -16.52 -8.04 0.63
N ILE A 56 -16.44 -9.30 0.19
CA ILE A 56 -17.00 -10.43 0.95
C ILE A 56 -16.06 -10.80 2.11
N GLY A 57 -14.75 -10.87 1.86
CA GLY A 57 -13.76 -11.22 2.88
C GLY A 57 -13.78 -10.26 4.07
N THR A 58 -13.78 -8.94 3.81
CA THR A 58 -13.89 -7.93 4.88
C THR A 58 -15.23 -8.02 5.61
N LEU A 59 -16.34 -8.33 4.92
CA LEU A 59 -17.65 -8.52 5.55
C LEU A 59 -17.64 -9.70 6.52
N LEU A 60 -17.10 -10.86 6.11
CA LEU A 60 -17.01 -12.06 6.95
C LEU A 60 -16.13 -11.83 8.17
N MET A 61 -14.98 -11.21 7.98
CA MET A 61 -14.08 -10.85 9.07
C MET A 61 -14.76 -9.88 10.05
N SER A 62 -15.47 -8.86 9.55
CA SER A 62 -16.18 -7.88 10.39
C SER A 62 -17.36 -8.49 11.16
N ALA A 63 -18.14 -9.37 10.52
CA ALA A 63 -19.28 -10.02 11.16
C ALA A 63 -18.85 -10.89 12.35
N LYS A 64 -17.72 -11.61 12.22
CA LYS A 64 -17.21 -12.42 13.33
C LYS A 64 -16.55 -11.59 14.44
N VAL A 65 -15.90 -10.46 14.13
CA VAL A 65 -15.44 -9.50 15.16
C VAL A 65 -16.62 -8.92 15.97
N GLY A 66 -17.74 -8.63 15.30
CA GLY A 66 -18.97 -8.20 15.98
C GLY A 66 -19.53 -9.23 16.98
N LEU A 67 -19.38 -10.52 16.69
CA LEU A 67 -19.76 -11.62 17.58
C LEU A 67 -18.77 -11.82 18.74
N ALA A 68 -17.49 -11.47 18.56
CA ALA A 68 -16.46 -11.52 19.62
C ALA A 68 -16.84 -10.63 20.82
N ASN A 69 -17.36 -9.43 20.53
CA ASN A 69 -17.80 -8.47 21.54
C ASN A 69 -18.96 -8.99 22.43
N VAL A 70 -19.54 -10.15 22.10
CA VAL A 70 -20.67 -10.77 22.83
C VAL A 70 -20.25 -12.02 23.63
N GLY A 71 -18.96 -12.42 23.65
CA GLY A 71 -18.52 -13.49 24.56
C GLY A 71 -17.28 -14.32 24.18
N LEU A 72 -16.46 -13.91 23.20
CA LEU A 72 -15.19 -14.56 22.87
C LEU A 72 -14.08 -13.50 22.86
N SER A 73 -12.96 -13.74 23.55
CA SER A 73 -11.83 -12.81 23.55
C SER A 73 -11.36 -12.53 22.12
N GLY A 74 -11.31 -11.25 21.72
CA GLY A 74 -11.05 -10.82 20.34
C GLY A 74 -9.81 -11.43 19.67
N SER A 75 -8.79 -11.82 20.44
CA SER A 75 -7.57 -12.49 19.96
C SER A 75 -7.82 -13.87 19.35
N ALA A 76 -8.85 -14.61 19.79
CA ALA A 76 -9.17 -15.95 19.29
C ALA A 76 -9.87 -15.94 17.91
N LEU A 77 -10.32 -14.77 17.46
CA LEU A 77 -11.01 -14.58 16.19
C LEU A 77 -10.09 -13.99 15.11
N GLU A 78 -9.12 -13.16 15.49
CA GLU A 78 -8.01 -12.79 14.62
C GLU A 78 -7.21 -14.02 14.18
N SER A 79 -6.98 -14.98 15.08
CA SER A 79 -6.29 -16.24 14.78
C SER A 79 -7.06 -17.17 13.85
N VAL A 80 -8.32 -16.87 13.49
CA VAL A 80 -9.05 -17.63 12.47
C VAL A 80 -8.68 -17.13 11.09
N TYR A 81 -8.55 -15.82 10.92
CA TYR A 81 -8.43 -15.18 9.60
C TYR A 81 -7.07 -14.60 9.29
N ILE A 82 -6.18 -14.48 10.26
CA ILE A 82 -4.86 -13.89 10.09
C ILE A 82 -3.82 -14.88 10.61
N ARG A 83 -2.83 -15.17 9.77
CA ARG A 83 -1.64 -15.92 10.13
C ARG A 83 -0.41 -15.04 10.03
N LYS A 84 0.63 -15.41 10.77
CA LYS A 84 1.97 -14.86 10.56
C LYS A 84 2.73 -15.82 9.69
N GLY A 85 3.22 -15.35 8.54
CA GLY A 85 4.14 -16.10 7.70
C GLY A 85 5.51 -16.23 8.37
N ARG A 86 6.39 -17.03 7.75
CA ARG A 86 7.72 -17.36 8.28
C ARG A 86 8.63 -16.13 8.45
N ASN A 87 8.41 -15.09 7.65
CA ASN A 87 9.18 -13.85 7.69
C ASN A 87 8.54 -12.77 8.58
N GLY A 88 7.53 -13.14 9.38
CA GLY A 88 6.79 -12.24 10.26
C GLY A 88 5.73 -11.38 9.55
N ASP A 89 5.55 -11.55 8.24
CA ASP A 89 4.47 -10.91 7.49
C ASP A 89 3.10 -11.47 7.91
N GLN A 90 2.06 -10.65 7.82
CA GLN A 90 0.70 -11.09 8.17
C GLN A 90 -0.06 -11.46 6.90
N VAL A 91 -0.56 -12.70 6.84
CA VAL A 91 -1.37 -13.21 5.74
C VAL A 91 -2.80 -13.37 6.25
N SER A 92 -3.72 -12.57 5.72
CA SER A 92 -5.16 -12.73 6.02
C SER A 92 -5.86 -13.67 5.04
N LEU A 93 -7.09 -14.09 5.37
CA LEU A 93 -7.99 -14.79 4.45
C LEU A 93 -8.09 -14.07 3.09
N VAL A 94 -8.14 -12.73 3.10
CA VAL A 94 -8.19 -11.93 1.87
C VAL A 94 -6.88 -12.03 1.08
N HIS A 95 -5.72 -12.04 1.74
CA HIS A 95 -4.44 -12.21 1.05
C HIS A 95 -4.39 -13.58 0.36
N ALA A 96 -4.70 -14.65 1.10
CA ALA A 96 -4.70 -16.01 0.60
C ALA A 96 -5.70 -16.19 -0.56
N ALA A 97 -6.95 -15.75 -0.38
CA ALA A 97 -7.97 -15.83 -1.41
C ALA A 97 -7.57 -15.08 -2.70
N LEU A 98 -6.96 -13.90 -2.58
CA LEU A 98 -6.47 -13.14 -3.73
C LEU A 98 -5.30 -13.84 -4.44
N MET A 99 -4.36 -14.43 -3.70
CA MET A 99 -3.29 -15.25 -4.29
C MET A 99 -3.83 -16.45 -5.05
N VAL A 100 -4.87 -17.10 -4.52
CA VAL A 100 -5.49 -18.25 -5.19
C VAL A 100 -6.24 -17.82 -6.45
N VAL A 101 -7.10 -16.79 -6.36
CA VAL A 101 -7.92 -16.31 -7.48
C VAL A 101 -7.06 -15.73 -8.61
N ILE A 102 -6.16 -14.80 -8.28
CA ILE A 102 -5.32 -14.13 -9.28
C ILE A 102 -4.23 -15.09 -9.77
N GLY A 103 -3.66 -15.92 -8.90
CA GLY A 103 -2.70 -16.95 -9.29
C GLY A 103 -3.29 -17.95 -10.29
N LYS A 104 -4.54 -18.40 -10.10
CA LYS A 104 -5.26 -19.22 -11.08
C LYS A 104 -5.37 -18.52 -12.42
N GLN A 105 -5.86 -17.28 -12.42
CA GLN A 105 -6.08 -16.50 -13.64
C GLN A 105 -4.78 -16.27 -14.43
N LEU A 106 -3.70 -15.87 -13.75
CA LEU A 106 -2.40 -15.67 -14.38
C LEU A 106 -1.83 -16.99 -14.90
N LYS A 107 -1.96 -18.09 -14.16
CA LYS A 107 -1.49 -19.40 -14.61
C LYS A 107 -2.22 -19.88 -15.87
N GLU A 108 -3.51 -19.62 -15.98
CA GLU A 108 -4.32 -20.01 -17.13
C GLU A 108 -4.05 -19.11 -18.36
N ALA A 109 -3.87 -17.81 -18.16
CA ALA A 109 -3.70 -16.84 -19.24
C ALA A 109 -2.23 -16.68 -19.70
N PHE A 110 -1.29 -16.78 -18.78
CA PHE A 110 0.15 -16.50 -18.94
C PHE A 110 1.00 -17.54 -18.18
N PRO A 111 0.93 -18.83 -18.53
CA PRO A 111 1.57 -19.92 -17.78
C PRO A 111 3.09 -19.82 -17.67
N ASP A 112 3.73 -19.14 -18.62
CA ASP A 112 5.19 -18.98 -18.69
C ASP A 112 5.69 -17.72 -17.96
N ASP A 113 4.80 -16.81 -17.57
CA ASP A 113 5.19 -15.58 -16.88
C ASP A 113 5.39 -15.88 -15.38
N ALA A 114 6.53 -15.47 -14.83
CA ALA A 114 6.76 -15.54 -13.40
C ALA A 114 5.96 -14.46 -12.66
N VAL A 115 5.69 -14.67 -11.38
CA VAL A 115 4.97 -13.73 -10.52
C VAL A 115 5.76 -13.47 -9.24
N LEU A 116 5.96 -12.20 -8.93
CA LEU A 116 6.53 -11.68 -7.70
C LEU A 116 5.39 -11.34 -6.73
N CYS A 117 5.32 -12.01 -5.60
CA CYS A 117 4.41 -11.71 -4.49
C CYS A 117 5.21 -11.72 -3.18
N PRO A 118 5.04 -10.73 -2.30
CA PRO A 118 5.82 -10.62 -1.07
C PRO A 118 5.36 -11.56 0.06
N HIS A 119 4.26 -12.29 -0.14
CA HIS A 119 3.64 -13.13 0.87
C HIS A 119 3.91 -14.61 0.63
N ASP A 120 4.16 -15.36 1.70
CA ASP A 120 4.48 -16.78 1.66
C ASP A 120 3.22 -17.63 1.37
N PRO A 121 3.09 -18.28 0.19
CA PRO A 121 1.95 -19.13 -0.11
C PRO A 121 1.97 -20.43 0.69
N GLU A 122 3.11 -20.84 1.24
CA GLU A 122 3.24 -22.09 1.99
C GLU A 122 2.46 -22.09 3.30
N ILE A 123 1.94 -20.94 3.74
CA ILE A 123 1.04 -20.90 4.89
C ILE A 123 -0.19 -21.80 4.70
N LEU A 124 -0.65 -21.98 3.44
CA LEU A 124 -1.75 -22.89 3.09
C LEU A 124 -1.35 -24.37 3.20
N ALA A 125 -0.07 -24.70 3.11
CA ALA A 125 0.43 -26.05 3.34
C ALA A 125 0.72 -26.33 4.82
N GLN A 126 1.09 -25.29 5.57
CA GLN A 126 1.48 -25.36 6.97
C GLN A 126 0.28 -25.39 7.93
N ASP A 127 -0.84 -24.79 7.53
CA ASP A 127 -2.06 -24.71 8.33
C ASP A 127 -3.26 -25.19 7.50
N GLU A 128 -3.60 -26.48 7.68
CA GLU A 128 -4.71 -27.14 6.99
C GLU A 128 -6.07 -26.51 7.34
N GLU A 129 -6.29 -26.12 8.60
CA GLU A 129 -7.54 -25.46 9.03
C GLU A 129 -7.72 -24.08 8.36
N PHE A 130 -6.63 -23.33 8.23
CA PHE A 130 -6.64 -22.06 7.51
C PHE A 130 -6.87 -22.28 6.01
N CYS A 131 -6.23 -23.28 5.42
CA CYS A 131 -6.41 -23.64 4.01
C CYS A 131 -7.86 -24.02 3.72
N ASP A 132 -8.46 -24.87 4.55
CA ASP A 132 -9.87 -25.27 4.43
C ASP A 132 -10.79 -24.05 4.52
N THR A 133 -10.52 -23.12 5.46
CA THR A 133 -11.27 -21.86 5.55
C THR A 133 -11.17 -21.03 4.25
N VAL A 134 -10.01 -20.99 3.62
CA VAL A 134 -9.80 -20.29 2.34
C VAL A 134 -10.55 -21.01 1.21
N VAL A 135 -10.47 -22.35 1.14
CA VAL A 135 -11.13 -23.17 0.12
C VAL A 135 -12.65 -23.05 0.23
N GLU A 136 -13.21 -23.19 1.44
CA GLU A 136 -14.64 -22.97 1.72
C GLU A 136 -15.07 -21.57 1.30
N PHE A 137 -14.30 -20.54 1.66
CA PHE A 137 -14.59 -19.16 1.26
C PHE A 137 -14.67 -19.02 -0.27
N LEU A 138 -13.69 -19.57 -0.98
CA LEU A 138 -13.61 -19.51 -2.44
C LEU A 138 -14.71 -20.33 -3.13
N ALA A 139 -15.04 -21.50 -2.60
CA ALA A 139 -16.09 -22.37 -3.13
C ALA A 139 -17.49 -21.79 -2.89
N ASP A 140 -17.77 -21.28 -1.68
CA ASP A 140 -19.10 -20.87 -1.27
C ASP A 140 -19.45 -19.46 -1.72
N TYR A 141 -18.52 -18.51 -1.62
CA TYR A 141 -18.82 -17.10 -1.88
C TYR A 141 -18.30 -16.64 -3.23
N MET A 142 -17.12 -17.11 -3.64
CA MET A 142 -16.51 -16.69 -4.90
C MET A 142 -16.90 -17.59 -6.07
N LYS A 143 -17.41 -18.79 -5.80
CA LYS A 143 -17.76 -19.82 -6.79
C LYS A 143 -16.59 -20.14 -7.72
N VAL A 144 -15.39 -20.31 -7.15
CA VAL A 144 -14.19 -20.67 -7.92
C VAL A 144 -14.28 -22.15 -8.32
N ASP A 145 -14.33 -22.41 -9.62
CA ASP A 145 -14.42 -23.77 -10.14
C ASP A 145 -13.16 -24.59 -9.82
N GLY A 146 -13.38 -25.80 -9.31
CA GLY A 146 -12.33 -26.79 -9.07
C GLY A 146 -11.40 -26.48 -7.90
N VAL A 147 -11.77 -25.56 -7.00
CA VAL A 147 -10.94 -25.25 -5.83
C VAL A 147 -10.95 -26.39 -4.81
N THR A 148 -9.77 -26.97 -4.56
CA THR A 148 -9.47 -27.89 -3.45
C THR A 148 -8.25 -27.36 -2.69
N SER A 149 -7.90 -27.96 -1.55
CA SER A 149 -6.71 -27.57 -0.79
C SER A 149 -5.42 -27.74 -1.63
N GLU A 150 -5.34 -28.78 -2.49
CA GLU A 150 -4.20 -28.94 -3.40
C GLU A 150 -4.15 -27.87 -4.49
N THR A 151 -5.27 -27.61 -5.17
CA THR A 151 -5.28 -26.61 -6.26
C THR A 151 -5.14 -25.20 -5.73
N ALA A 152 -5.67 -24.89 -4.55
CA ALA A 152 -5.51 -23.61 -3.90
C ALA A 152 -4.04 -23.31 -3.61
N LEU A 153 -3.33 -24.28 -3.01
CA LEU A 153 -1.89 -24.18 -2.77
C LEU A 153 -1.12 -24.06 -4.09
N GLU A 154 -1.46 -24.85 -5.11
CA GLU A 154 -0.83 -24.79 -6.43
C GLU A 154 -0.97 -23.41 -7.09
N TRP A 155 -2.17 -22.83 -7.08
CA TRP A 155 -2.43 -21.50 -7.65
C TRP A 155 -1.77 -20.39 -6.82
N ALA A 156 -1.78 -20.50 -5.50
CA ALA A 156 -1.08 -19.54 -4.63
C ALA A 156 0.44 -19.59 -4.84
N ARG A 157 1.04 -20.78 -4.97
CA ARG A 157 2.47 -20.95 -5.26
C ARG A 157 2.90 -20.31 -6.57
N HIS A 158 2.02 -20.29 -7.59
CA HIS A 158 2.32 -19.62 -8.85
C HIS A 158 2.58 -18.10 -8.65
N CYS A 159 1.97 -17.47 -7.65
CA CYS A 159 2.18 -16.06 -7.33
C CYS A 159 3.58 -15.74 -6.77
N ALA A 160 4.36 -16.74 -6.34
CA ALA A 160 5.66 -16.55 -5.70
C ALA A 160 6.79 -17.24 -6.48
N THR A 161 6.76 -17.15 -7.80
CA THR A 161 7.73 -17.80 -8.71
C THR A 161 8.91 -16.90 -9.11
N ALA A 162 8.81 -15.59 -8.87
CA ALA A 162 9.91 -14.63 -9.05
C ALA A 162 10.53 -14.26 -7.69
N ASP A 163 11.30 -15.19 -7.12
CA ASP A 163 11.90 -15.10 -5.77
C ASP A 163 13.42 -14.79 -5.78
N GLY A 164 14.03 -14.61 -6.95
CA GLY A 164 15.46 -14.30 -7.11
C GLY A 164 15.82 -12.82 -6.88
N GLU A 165 17.12 -12.53 -6.78
CA GLU A 165 17.64 -11.16 -6.58
C GLU A 165 17.33 -10.21 -7.74
N ALA A 166 17.25 -10.75 -8.96
CA ALA A 166 16.87 -10.04 -10.16
C ALA A 166 15.57 -10.60 -10.71
N LEU A 167 14.70 -9.72 -11.18
CA LEU A 167 13.45 -10.14 -11.80
C LEU A 167 13.71 -10.72 -13.20
N PRO A 168 12.93 -11.74 -13.61
CA PRO A 168 12.96 -12.24 -14.97
C PRO A 168 12.70 -11.12 -15.98
N ARG A 169 13.09 -11.35 -17.24
CA ARG A 169 12.85 -10.40 -18.34
C ARG A 169 11.39 -9.94 -18.40
N ARG A 170 10.46 -10.84 -18.12
CA ARG A 170 9.02 -10.59 -18.06
C ARG A 170 8.45 -11.26 -16.81
N CYS A 171 7.78 -10.48 -15.96
CA CYS A 171 7.13 -11.00 -14.76
C CYS A 171 5.99 -10.10 -14.28
N TRP A 172 5.02 -10.69 -13.59
CA TRP A 172 3.96 -9.97 -12.90
C TRP A 172 4.41 -9.61 -11.49
N ALA A 173 4.31 -8.34 -11.10
CA ALA A 173 4.45 -7.86 -9.74
C ALA A 173 3.06 -7.75 -9.10
N PHE A 174 2.80 -8.51 -8.04
CA PHE A 174 1.50 -8.64 -7.41
C PHE A 174 1.57 -8.37 -5.90
N ALA A 175 0.80 -7.38 -5.43
CA ALA A 175 0.55 -7.16 -4.01
C ALA A 175 -0.94 -7.47 -3.72
N PRO A 176 -1.25 -8.64 -3.13
CA PRO A 176 -2.61 -9.01 -2.74
C PRO A 176 -3.28 -7.97 -1.85
N VAL A 177 -2.55 -7.46 -0.85
CA VAL A 177 -3.00 -6.37 0.02
C VAL A 177 -1.80 -5.48 0.28
N ASP A 178 -1.82 -4.30 -0.32
CA ASP A 178 -0.85 -3.25 -0.04
C ASP A 178 -1.26 -2.51 1.25
N SER A 179 -0.34 -2.44 2.21
CA SER A 179 -0.55 -1.97 3.59
C SER A 179 -1.43 -2.89 4.44
N THR A 180 -0.94 -4.09 4.74
CA THR A 180 -1.62 -5.07 5.61
C THR A 180 -2.02 -4.48 6.97
N HIS A 181 -1.20 -3.61 7.57
CA HIS A 181 -1.52 -2.97 8.85
C HIS A 181 -2.73 -2.04 8.75
N GLU A 182 -2.86 -1.28 7.66
CA GLU A 182 -4.02 -0.42 7.39
C GLU A 182 -5.27 -1.27 7.12
N PHE A 183 -5.13 -2.37 6.38
CA PHE A 183 -6.21 -3.34 6.17
C PHE A 183 -6.76 -3.86 7.51
N ILE A 184 -5.89 -4.31 8.42
CA ILE A 184 -6.27 -4.78 9.76
C ILE A 184 -6.92 -3.66 10.58
N ALA A 185 -6.42 -2.43 10.46
CA ALA A 185 -6.98 -1.24 11.10
C ALA A 185 -8.28 -0.74 10.42
N ASN A 186 -8.80 -1.43 9.42
CA ASN A 186 -9.98 -1.04 8.63
C ASN A 186 -9.85 0.37 8.01
N LYS A 187 -8.64 0.70 7.54
CA LYS A 187 -8.30 1.92 6.80
C LYS A 187 -7.99 1.58 5.34
N SER A 188 -7.59 2.57 4.54
CA SER A 188 -7.44 2.43 3.08
C SER A 188 -6.27 1.50 2.70
N TRP A 189 -6.55 0.57 1.79
CA TRP A 189 -5.61 -0.40 1.23
C TRP A 189 -5.96 -0.65 -0.23
N THR A 190 -5.04 -1.26 -0.98
CA THR A 190 -5.23 -1.58 -2.40
C THR A 190 -4.80 -3.00 -2.73
N VAL A 191 -5.30 -3.52 -3.85
CA VAL A 191 -4.75 -4.69 -4.52
C VAL A 191 -4.01 -4.18 -5.74
N ASN A 192 -2.75 -4.56 -5.92
CA ASN A 192 -1.90 -4.03 -6.99
C ASN A 192 -1.43 -5.18 -7.89
N LEU A 193 -1.56 -5.03 -9.20
CA LEU A 193 -1.02 -5.96 -10.19
C LEU A 193 -0.33 -5.16 -11.30
N ALA A 194 0.89 -5.52 -11.65
CA ALA A 194 1.62 -4.89 -12.74
C ALA A 194 2.41 -5.92 -13.52
N LEU A 195 2.52 -5.73 -14.83
CA LEU A 195 3.43 -6.48 -15.68
C LEU A 195 4.70 -5.66 -15.88
N ILE A 196 5.84 -6.26 -15.56
CA ILE A 196 7.17 -5.73 -15.82
C ILE A 196 7.76 -6.51 -16.99
N GLU A 197 8.22 -5.80 -18.01
CA GLU A 197 8.90 -6.35 -19.18
C GLU A 197 10.14 -5.51 -19.50
N ASP A 198 11.29 -6.17 -19.67
CA ASP A 198 12.59 -5.56 -19.93
C ASP A 198 12.94 -4.40 -18.96
N GLY A 199 12.63 -4.61 -17.67
CA GLY A 199 12.87 -3.63 -16.60
C GLY A 199 11.93 -2.42 -16.59
N LYS A 200 10.83 -2.47 -17.36
CA LYS A 200 9.83 -1.40 -17.43
C LYS A 200 8.45 -1.93 -17.05
N VAL A 201 7.67 -1.13 -16.32
CA VAL A 201 6.26 -1.46 -16.08
C VAL A 201 5.46 -1.13 -17.35
N VAL A 202 4.78 -2.12 -17.93
CA VAL A 202 4.10 -1.98 -19.23
C VAL A 202 2.58 -2.03 -19.14
N VAL A 203 2.04 -2.74 -18.15
CA VAL A 203 0.61 -2.79 -17.85
C VAL A 203 0.43 -2.76 -16.34
N SER A 204 -0.57 -2.06 -15.84
CA SER A 204 -0.93 -2.11 -14.43
C SER A 204 -2.41 -2.07 -14.19
N GLY A 205 -2.81 -2.59 -13.03
CA GLY A 205 -4.10 -2.30 -12.45
C GLY A 205 -4.08 -2.32 -10.94
N LEU A 206 -5.06 -1.62 -10.41
CA LEU A 206 -5.21 -1.38 -8.99
C LEU A 206 -6.70 -1.47 -8.65
N ALA A 207 -7.02 -2.19 -7.58
CA ALA A 207 -8.35 -2.17 -6.98
C ALA A 207 -8.31 -1.34 -5.70
N GLY A 208 -9.28 -0.44 -5.54
CA GLY A 208 -9.52 0.28 -4.29
C GLY A 208 -10.82 -0.19 -3.64
N PRO A 209 -10.82 -1.26 -2.83
CA PRO A 209 -12.06 -1.85 -2.30
C PRO A 209 -12.82 -0.95 -1.32
N GLN A 210 -12.15 0.04 -0.72
CA GLN A 210 -12.78 1.06 0.12
C GLN A 210 -12.91 2.42 -0.59
N ASP A 211 -12.19 2.62 -1.70
CA ASP A 211 -12.29 3.82 -2.52
C ASP A 211 -13.68 3.92 -3.17
N LYS A 212 -14.19 5.15 -3.23
CA LYS A 212 -15.47 5.46 -3.88
C LYS A 212 -15.21 5.93 -5.29
N PHE A 213 -16.07 5.53 -6.21
CA PHE A 213 -15.91 5.94 -7.60
C PHE A 213 -16.15 7.45 -7.77
N VAL A 214 -15.09 8.17 -8.14
CA VAL A 214 -15.04 9.60 -8.41
C VAL A 214 -14.32 9.89 -9.72
N HIS A 215 -14.74 10.94 -10.42
CA HIS A 215 -14.16 11.38 -11.68
C HIS A 215 -14.53 12.85 -11.95
N TRP A 216 -13.64 13.64 -12.58
CA TRP A 216 -13.87 15.08 -12.78
C TRP A 216 -15.03 15.43 -13.72
N GLU A 217 -15.39 14.53 -14.63
CA GLU A 217 -16.59 14.67 -15.48
C GLU A 217 -17.90 14.50 -14.68
N ARG A 218 -17.81 14.13 -13.40
CA ARG A 218 -18.98 13.89 -12.54
C ARG A 218 -19.09 14.98 -11.49
N THR A 219 -20.32 15.42 -11.25
CA THR A 219 -20.65 16.37 -10.19
C THR A 219 -20.74 15.73 -8.80
N LYS A 220 -20.94 14.40 -8.74
CA LYS A 220 -21.05 13.63 -7.50
C LYS A 220 -20.38 12.25 -7.61
N PRO A 221 -19.77 11.75 -6.51
CA PRO A 221 -19.31 10.36 -6.41
C PRO A 221 -20.45 9.37 -6.62
N ILE A 222 -20.11 8.16 -7.08
CA ILE A 222 -21.01 7.00 -7.04
C ILE A 222 -20.70 6.24 -5.74
N LEU A 223 -21.46 6.54 -4.68
CA LEU A 223 -21.17 6.05 -3.33
C LEU A 223 -21.34 4.53 -3.16
N ASP A 224 -22.16 3.91 -4.01
CA ASP A 224 -22.42 2.47 -4.09
C ASP A 224 -21.49 1.73 -5.06
N ALA A 225 -20.46 2.40 -5.58
CA ALA A 225 -19.45 1.80 -6.45
C ALA A 225 -18.05 1.92 -5.87
N ASN A 226 -17.31 0.82 -5.98
CA ASN A 226 -15.86 0.80 -5.85
C ASN A 226 -15.19 1.17 -7.18
N SER A 227 -13.90 1.44 -7.11
CA SER A 227 -13.09 1.79 -8.27
C SER A 227 -12.05 0.71 -8.54
N ILE A 228 -11.94 0.33 -9.80
CA ILE A 228 -10.72 -0.29 -10.34
C ILE A 228 -10.04 0.70 -11.27
N PHE A 229 -8.74 0.54 -11.41
CA PHE A 229 -7.89 1.39 -12.23
C PHE A 229 -6.99 0.51 -13.07
N PHE A 230 -6.65 0.97 -14.25
CA PHE A 230 -5.69 0.28 -15.11
C PHE A 230 -4.97 1.28 -16.01
N ALA A 231 -3.75 0.94 -16.41
CA ALA A 231 -2.97 1.68 -17.36
C ALA A 231 -2.17 0.73 -18.25
N VAL A 232 -1.90 1.19 -19.48
CA VAL A 232 -1.01 0.51 -20.42
C VAL A 232 -0.05 1.57 -20.94
N VAL A 233 1.23 1.22 -21.00
CA VAL A 233 2.31 2.12 -21.44
C VAL A 233 1.97 2.77 -22.78
N ASP A 234 2.13 4.10 -22.85
CA ASP A 234 1.83 4.95 -24.01
C ASP A 234 0.35 4.96 -24.47
N GLN A 235 -0.57 4.37 -23.70
CA GLN A 235 -2.00 4.27 -24.05
C GLN A 235 -2.92 4.88 -22.98
N GLY A 236 -2.35 5.44 -21.92
CA GLY A 236 -3.05 6.19 -20.90
C GLY A 236 -3.59 5.35 -19.75
N ALA A 237 -4.04 6.07 -18.72
CA ALA A 237 -4.62 5.51 -17.50
C ALA A 237 -6.14 5.68 -17.48
N TYR A 238 -6.85 4.75 -16.85
CA TYR A 238 -8.30 4.70 -16.81
C TYR A 238 -8.82 4.25 -15.45
N THR A 239 -10.06 4.63 -15.12
CA THR A 239 -10.83 4.13 -13.99
C THR A 239 -12.16 3.55 -14.46
N GLN A 240 -12.61 2.49 -13.79
CA GLN A 240 -13.85 1.79 -14.09
C GLN A 240 -14.63 1.53 -12.80
N ALA A 241 -15.93 1.80 -12.84
CA ALA A 241 -16.81 1.61 -11.69
C ALA A 241 -17.21 0.14 -11.55
N VAL A 242 -17.12 -0.37 -10.32
CA VAL A 242 -17.60 -1.70 -9.92
C VAL A 242 -18.73 -1.52 -8.91
N ARG A 243 -19.96 -1.86 -9.30
CA ARG A 243 -21.13 -1.78 -8.40
C ARG A 243 -21.45 -3.15 -7.81
N ALA A 244 -21.67 -3.19 -6.51
CA ALA A 244 -22.28 -4.33 -5.85
C ALA A 244 -23.66 -3.89 -5.33
N LYS A 245 -24.72 -4.60 -5.73
CA LYS A 245 -26.05 -4.35 -5.17
C LYS A 245 -26.03 -4.76 -3.70
N ARG A 246 -26.25 -3.81 -2.79
CA ARG A 246 -26.36 -4.08 -1.35
C ARG A 246 -27.82 -4.11 -0.93
N ILE A 247 -28.22 -5.15 -0.21
CA ILE A 247 -29.53 -5.31 0.44
C ILE A 247 -29.26 -5.49 1.93
N ASP A 248 -29.73 -4.58 2.78
CA ASP A 248 -29.55 -4.60 4.25
C ASP A 248 -28.08 -4.80 4.70
N GLY A 249 -27.14 -4.18 3.98
CA GLY A 249 -25.70 -4.27 4.25
C GLY A 249 -25.01 -5.51 3.68
N PHE A 250 -25.77 -6.50 3.21
CA PHE A 250 -25.27 -7.69 2.52
C PHE A 250 -25.18 -7.46 1.00
N ALA A 251 -24.17 -8.00 0.33
CA ALA A 251 -24.04 -7.97 -1.12
C ALA A 251 -24.35 -9.37 -1.69
N PRO A 252 -25.63 -9.71 -1.93
CA PRO A 252 -26.01 -11.06 -2.35
C PRO A 252 -25.63 -11.38 -3.80
N ASP A 253 -25.38 -10.36 -4.62
CA ASP A 253 -25.07 -10.52 -6.03
C ASP A 253 -23.58 -10.27 -6.31
N LYS A 254 -23.02 -11.02 -7.27
CA LYS A 254 -21.69 -10.72 -7.84
C LYS A 254 -21.64 -9.25 -8.27
N PRO A 255 -20.56 -8.50 -7.98
CA PRO A 255 -20.43 -7.14 -8.46
C PRO A 255 -20.55 -7.09 -9.98
N ARG A 256 -20.79 -5.90 -10.53
CA ARG A 256 -20.90 -5.68 -11.97
C ARG A 256 -20.10 -4.45 -12.37
N LEU A 257 -19.43 -4.54 -13.52
CA LEU A 257 -18.84 -3.39 -14.18
C LEU A 257 -19.96 -2.46 -14.65
N HIS A 258 -19.79 -1.16 -14.43
CA HIS A 258 -20.81 -0.16 -14.70
C HIS A 258 -20.30 0.97 -15.60
N GLY A 259 -20.95 1.14 -16.75
CA GLY A 259 -20.60 2.19 -17.70
C GLY A 259 -19.33 1.86 -18.49
N ARG A 260 -18.76 2.88 -19.12
CA ARG A 260 -17.50 2.80 -19.88
C ARG A 260 -16.32 3.21 -18.99
N PRO A 261 -15.09 2.76 -19.28
CA PRO A 261 -13.89 3.27 -18.62
C PRO A 261 -13.78 4.78 -18.82
N GLN A 262 -13.34 5.49 -17.79
CA GLN A 262 -13.08 6.93 -17.83
C GLN A 262 -11.58 7.17 -17.74
N ARG A 263 -11.02 7.94 -18.68
CA ARG A 263 -9.59 8.24 -18.74
C ARG A 263 -9.18 9.11 -17.55
N LEU A 264 -7.99 8.90 -17.00
CA LEU A 264 -7.36 9.68 -15.94
C LEU A 264 -6.37 10.72 -16.53
N ASP A 265 -6.20 11.84 -15.83
CA ASP A 265 -5.46 13.01 -16.30
C ASP A 265 -5.15 13.89 -15.08
N VAL A 266 -3.87 13.98 -14.73
CA VAL A 266 -3.39 14.73 -13.56
C VAL A 266 -3.75 16.21 -13.62
N THR A 267 -3.99 16.77 -14.82
CA THR A 267 -4.35 18.18 -15.01
C THR A 267 -5.85 18.45 -14.78
N LYS A 268 -6.68 17.40 -14.65
CA LYS A 268 -8.14 17.51 -14.51
C LYS A 268 -8.56 17.26 -13.06
N LYS A 269 -8.91 18.34 -12.36
CA LYS A 269 -9.32 18.26 -10.95
C LYS A 269 -10.76 17.80 -10.78
N ILE A 270 -11.00 16.89 -9.83
CA ILE A 270 -12.35 16.45 -9.45
C ILE A 270 -13.19 17.63 -8.92
N GLN A 271 -14.37 17.83 -9.50
CA GLN A 271 -15.34 18.81 -9.02
C GLN A 271 -15.80 18.45 -7.60
N GLY A 272 -15.52 19.32 -6.62
CA GLY A 272 -15.80 19.09 -5.21
C GLY A 272 -14.57 18.91 -4.33
N VAL A 273 -13.38 18.73 -4.93
CA VAL A 273 -12.08 18.98 -4.29
C VAL A 273 -11.66 20.45 -4.51
N LYS A 274 -12.64 21.33 -4.70
CA LYS A 274 -12.38 22.74 -4.43
C LYS A 274 -12.30 22.83 -2.91
N ASP A 275 -11.12 23.09 -2.36
CA ASP A 275 -11.00 23.39 -0.94
C ASP A 275 -11.73 24.71 -0.73
N GLY A 276 -13.06 24.65 -0.51
CA GLY A 276 -13.98 25.76 -0.75
C GLY A 276 -13.68 27.01 0.07
N LEU A 277 -12.89 26.89 1.14
CA LEU A 277 -12.36 28.03 1.89
C LEU A 277 -11.03 28.53 1.31
N TRP A 278 -10.08 27.66 0.98
CA TRP A 278 -8.73 28.05 0.55
C TRP A 278 -8.66 28.49 -0.92
N ASP A 279 -9.42 27.82 -1.79
CA ASP A 279 -9.62 28.26 -3.18
C ASP A 279 -10.38 29.60 -3.23
N ALA A 280 -11.30 29.82 -2.30
CA ALA A 280 -12.02 31.10 -2.17
C ALA A 280 -11.15 32.21 -1.57
N LEU A 281 -10.18 31.86 -0.71
CA LEU A 281 -9.17 32.76 -0.16
C LEU A 281 -7.98 32.99 -1.11
N GLY A 282 -7.93 32.32 -2.26
CA GLY A 282 -6.90 32.48 -3.27
C GLY A 282 -5.51 31.98 -2.84
N SER A 283 -5.43 31.13 -1.82
CA SER A 283 -4.15 30.50 -1.44
C SER A 283 -3.96 29.23 -2.24
N GLU A 284 -2.99 29.19 -3.14
CA GLU A 284 -2.57 27.96 -3.81
C GLU A 284 -1.87 27.04 -2.81
N GLN A 285 -2.68 26.30 -2.04
CA GLN A 285 -2.18 25.28 -1.14
C GLN A 285 -1.74 24.05 -1.96
N LEU A 286 -0.54 23.55 -1.70
CA LEU A 286 -0.08 22.28 -2.27
C LEU A 286 -0.68 21.12 -1.49
N ASN A 287 -1.30 20.18 -2.20
CA ASN A 287 -1.78 18.91 -1.64
C ASN A 287 -0.73 17.83 -1.87
N ILE A 288 -0.18 17.29 -0.78
CA ILE A 288 0.88 16.26 -0.81
C ILE A 288 0.31 14.96 -0.25
N ALA A 289 0.27 13.90 -1.06
CA ALA A 289 0.05 12.54 -0.58
C ALA A 289 1.38 11.94 -0.11
N THR A 290 1.37 11.32 1.07
CA THR A 290 2.54 10.66 1.67
C THR A 290 2.08 9.52 2.57
N GLU A 291 2.99 8.65 2.97
CA GLU A 291 2.68 7.61 3.97
C GLU A 291 2.68 8.16 5.39
N SER A 292 1.89 7.51 6.25
CA SER A 292 1.79 7.72 7.69
C SER A 292 3.11 7.36 8.35
N SER A 293 3.96 8.37 8.54
CA SER A 293 5.16 8.22 9.35
C SER A 293 4.91 8.70 10.78
N TYR A 294 5.23 7.86 11.76
CA TYR A 294 5.25 8.26 13.17
C TYR A 294 6.49 9.10 13.54
N ARG A 295 7.40 9.31 12.58
CA ARG A 295 8.60 10.11 12.78
C ARG A 295 8.34 11.57 12.43
N GLU A 296 8.45 12.42 13.45
CA GLU A 296 8.29 13.88 13.33
C GLU A 296 9.24 14.50 12.30
N ASP A 297 10.49 14.03 12.23
CA ASP A 297 11.48 14.61 11.33
C ASP A 297 11.13 14.42 9.84
N ILE A 298 10.57 13.27 9.46
CA ILE A 298 10.06 13.02 8.10
C ILE A 298 8.91 13.99 7.77
N VAL A 299 7.95 14.15 8.70
CA VAL A 299 6.82 15.07 8.50
C VAL A 299 7.30 16.52 8.34
N LEU A 300 8.27 16.93 9.16
CA LEU A 300 8.86 18.27 9.07
C LEU A 300 9.67 18.46 7.78
N ASP A 301 10.32 17.43 7.26
CA ASP A 301 11.02 17.46 5.98
C ASP A 301 10.02 17.67 4.83
N ILE A 302 8.88 16.95 4.83
CA ILE A 302 7.79 17.14 3.85
C ILE A 302 7.23 18.56 3.90
N GLN A 303 7.02 19.08 5.11
CA GLN A 303 6.55 20.46 5.27
C GLN A 303 7.54 21.47 4.66
N ARG A 304 8.85 21.29 4.94
CA ARG A 304 9.91 22.13 4.36
C ARG A 304 9.98 22.02 2.84
N ILE A 305 9.81 20.82 2.27
CA ILE A 305 9.70 20.65 0.80
C ILE A 305 8.54 21.48 0.26
N GLY A 306 7.35 21.39 0.87
CA GLY A 306 6.20 22.19 0.47
C GLY A 306 6.44 23.70 0.56
N GLU A 307 7.08 24.17 1.64
CA GLU A 307 7.47 25.57 1.81
C GLU A 307 8.44 26.04 0.72
N ASN A 308 9.44 25.23 0.39
CA ASN A 308 10.40 25.51 -0.69
C ASN A 308 9.73 25.53 -2.07
N LEU A 309 8.64 24.79 -2.26
CA LEU A 309 7.80 24.80 -3.46
C LEU A 309 6.81 25.98 -3.49
N GLY A 310 6.83 26.86 -2.48
CA GLY A 310 6.06 28.11 -2.45
C GLY A 310 4.75 28.04 -1.67
N THR A 311 4.41 26.92 -1.02
CA THR A 311 3.24 26.85 -0.13
C THR A 311 3.63 27.04 1.33
N LYS A 312 3.08 28.06 2.00
CA LYS A 312 3.33 28.28 3.43
C LYS A 312 2.74 27.20 4.35
N ARG A 313 1.77 26.43 3.85
CA ARG A 313 1.04 25.42 4.63
C ARG A 313 0.69 24.26 3.71
N PRO A 314 1.61 23.37 3.33
CA PRO A 314 1.25 22.19 2.55
C PRO A 314 0.18 21.36 3.29
N LYS A 315 -0.82 20.87 2.56
CA LYS A 315 -1.82 19.94 3.09
C LYS A 315 -1.30 18.53 2.90
N LEU A 316 -1.14 17.80 3.99
CA LEU A 316 -0.68 16.42 3.95
C LEU A 316 -1.88 15.47 3.95
N ILE A 317 -1.90 14.54 3.01
CA ILE A 317 -2.88 13.48 2.87
C ILE A 317 -2.14 12.17 3.11
N MET A 318 -2.41 11.55 4.25
CA MET A 318 -1.69 10.35 4.68
C MET A 318 -2.38 9.11 4.10
N ILE A 319 -1.69 8.38 3.23
CA ILE A 319 -2.14 7.14 2.58
C ILE A 319 -0.94 6.22 2.42
N ASP A 320 -1.00 5.04 3.05
CA ASP A 320 0.13 4.11 3.12
C ASP A 320 0.20 3.17 1.90
N CYS A 321 -0.88 3.02 1.14
CA CYS A 321 -0.95 2.15 -0.03
C CYS A 321 -0.77 2.92 -1.35
N ALA A 322 -0.78 2.20 -2.48
CA ALA A 322 -0.67 2.75 -3.83
C ALA A 322 -1.84 3.68 -4.23
N LEU A 323 -2.90 3.80 -3.41
CA LEU A 323 -3.98 4.77 -3.63
C LEU A 323 -3.47 6.22 -3.67
N LYS A 324 -2.31 6.52 -3.10
CA LYS A 324 -1.64 7.83 -3.23
C LYS A 324 -1.44 8.25 -4.69
N TYR A 325 -1.02 7.32 -5.56
CA TYR A 325 -0.85 7.57 -6.99
C TYR A 325 -2.18 7.76 -7.73
N VAL A 326 -3.22 7.05 -7.30
CA VAL A 326 -4.59 7.23 -7.81
C VAL A 326 -5.10 8.64 -7.52
N LEU A 327 -4.85 9.17 -6.32
CA LEU A 327 -5.24 10.53 -5.98
C LEU A 327 -4.58 11.55 -6.90
N LEU A 328 -3.32 11.34 -7.27
CA LEU A 328 -2.59 12.19 -8.22
C LEU A 328 -3.19 12.07 -9.62
N ALA A 329 -3.38 10.84 -10.12
CA ALA A 329 -3.98 10.56 -11.43
C ALA A 329 -5.41 11.14 -11.58
N ARG A 330 -6.12 11.33 -10.47
CA ARG A 330 -7.45 11.94 -10.40
C ARG A 330 -7.43 13.46 -10.17
N GLY A 331 -6.26 14.09 -10.05
CA GLY A 331 -6.11 15.51 -9.77
C GLY A 331 -6.62 15.93 -8.39
N GLN A 332 -6.56 15.03 -7.39
CA GLN A 332 -6.92 15.32 -5.99
C GLN A 332 -5.72 15.78 -5.16
N VAL A 333 -4.51 15.35 -5.54
CA VAL A 333 -3.24 15.83 -4.97
C VAL A 333 -2.35 16.35 -6.09
N ASP A 334 -1.39 17.20 -5.74
CA ASP A 334 -0.45 17.79 -6.70
C ASP A 334 0.89 17.03 -6.71
N LEU A 335 1.22 16.38 -5.58
CA LEU A 335 2.48 15.70 -5.33
C LEU A 335 2.24 14.43 -4.50
N CYS A 336 2.88 13.34 -4.88
CA CYS A 336 3.09 12.16 -4.03
C CYS A 336 4.57 12.11 -3.64
N LEU A 337 4.83 11.98 -2.35
CA LEU A 337 6.16 11.70 -1.82
C LEU A 337 6.13 10.40 -1.05
N TRP A 338 7.10 9.55 -1.31
CA TRP A 338 7.45 8.45 -0.44
C TRP A 338 8.86 8.67 0.10
N MET A 339 8.97 8.61 1.42
CA MET A 339 10.24 8.73 2.14
C MET A 339 10.23 7.76 3.31
N GLY A 340 10.83 6.58 3.14
CA GLY A 340 10.96 5.60 4.21
C GLY A 340 11.81 6.10 5.38
N TYR A 341 12.78 6.97 5.09
CA TYR A 341 13.67 7.60 6.07
C TYR A 341 13.70 9.12 5.87
N GLY A 342 14.28 9.85 6.83
CA GLY A 342 14.42 11.30 6.73
C GLY A 342 15.32 11.71 5.55
N LEU A 343 15.20 12.96 5.09
CA LEU A 343 15.99 13.42 3.94
C LEU A 343 17.51 13.37 4.16
N TYR A 344 17.95 13.44 5.42
CA TYR A 344 19.35 13.25 5.82
C TYR A 344 19.89 11.82 5.57
N ASP A 345 19.00 10.84 5.41
CA ASP A 345 19.34 9.42 5.35
C ASP A 345 19.34 8.93 3.90
N SER A 346 20.46 8.37 3.45
CA SER A 346 20.65 7.88 2.08
C SER A 346 20.48 6.36 1.93
N THR A 347 19.89 5.67 2.91
CA THR A 347 19.65 4.22 2.84
C THR A 347 18.82 3.85 1.61
N LEU A 348 19.30 2.84 0.87
CA LEU A 348 18.67 2.29 -0.33
C LEU A 348 18.04 0.92 -0.03
N GLY A 349 17.22 0.41 -0.97
CA GLY A 349 16.68 -0.95 -0.87
C GLY A 349 15.59 -1.12 0.20
N THR A 350 14.87 -0.05 0.47
CA THR A 350 13.82 0.00 1.50
C THR A 350 12.43 -0.22 0.90
N GLU A 351 12.33 -0.15 -0.42
CA GLU A 351 11.10 -0.09 -1.19
C GLU A 351 10.85 -1.37 -1.98
N LYS A 352 9.63 -1.90 -1.90
CA LYS A 352 9.25 -3.11 -2.63
C LYS A 352 8.61 -2.76 -3.97
N THR A 353 9.09 -3.37 -5.06
CA THR A 353 8.56 -3.15 -6.42
C THR A 353 7.05 -3.31 -6.51
N VAL A 354 6.49 -4.34 -5.85
CA VAL A 354 5.04 -4.65 -5.84
C VAL A 354 4.17 -3.54 -5.24
N ASN A 355 4.72 -2.67 -4.38
CA ASN A 355 3.96 -1.58 -3.75
C ASN A 355 3.85 -0.34 -4.65
N HIS A 356 4.75 -0.18 -5.62
CA HIS A 356 4.84 1.05 -6.43
C HIS A 356 4.56 0.82 -7.91
N ALA A 357 4.97 -0.30 -8.49
CA ALA A 357 4.93 -0.52 -9.94
C ALA A 357 3.56 -0.20 -10.55
N ALA A 358 2.48 -0.72 -9.96
CA ALA A 358 1.14 -0.53 -10.50
C ALA A 358 0.67 0.93 -10.42
N GLY A 359 0.85 1.57 -9.27
CA GLY A 359 0.45 2.95 -9.02
C GLY A 359 1.28 3.97 -9.80
N VAL A 360 2.59 3.73 -9.92
CA VAL A 360 3.50 4.61 -10.67
C VAL A 360 3.18 4.60 -12.15
N LEU A 361 2.98 3.44 -12.78
CA LEU A 361 2.55 3.40 -14.18
C LEU A 361 1.21 4.11 -14.37
N LEU A 362 0.25 3.90 -13.47
CA LEU A 362 -1.04 4.58 -13.51
C LEU A 362 -0.90 6.11 -13.46
N ALA A 363 -0.07 6.64 -12.56
CA ALA A 363 0.18 8.07 -12.46
C ALA A 363 0.91 8.62 -13.70
N SER A 364 1.94 7.91 -14.17
CA SER A 364 2.72 8.28 -15.36
C SER A 364 1.82 8.38 -16.60
N GLU A 365 0.98 7.37 -16.83
CA GLU A 365 0.04 7.32 -17.95
C GLU A 365 -1.15 8.30 -17.81
N ALA A 366 -1.38 8.82 -16.61
CA ALA A 366 -2.26 9.97 -16.39
C ALA A 366 -1.56 11.33 -16.62
N GLY A 367 -0.25 11.33 -16.92
CA GLY A 367 0.55 12.52 -17.21
C GLY A 367 1.43 13.02 -16.06
N ALA A 368 1.60 12.25 -14.98
CA ALA A 368 2.52 12.61 -13.91
C ALA A 368 3.99 12.46 -14.35
N ALA A 369 4.87 13.31 -13.82
CA ALA A 369 6.31 13.08 -13.87
C ALA A 369 6.74 12.26 -12.65
N ILE A 370 7.60 11.27 -12.87
CA ILE A 370 8.06 10.31 -11.85
C ILE A 370 9.59 10.37 -11.76
N ALA A 371 10.11 10.31 -10.54
CA ALA A 371 11.52 10.01 -10.27
C ALA A 371 11.69 9.57 -8.81
N ASP A 372 12.87 9.10 -8.44
CA ASP A 372 13.23 8.95 -7.03
C ASP A 372 13.58 10.32 -6.39
N LEU A 373 13.88 10.33 -5.09
CA LEU A 373 14.19 11.58 -4.36
C LEU A 373 15.49 12.24 -4.82
N ASP A 374 16.35 11.53 -5.55
CA ASP A 374 17.58 12.06 -6.13
C ASP A 374 17.39 12.49 -7.60
N GLY A 375 16.18 12.37 -8.15
CA GLY A 375 15.83 12.75 -9.50
C GLY A 375 16.17 11.72 -10.58
N LYS A 376 16.41 10.47 -10.20
CA LYS A 376 16.70 9.36 -11.13
C LYS A 376 15.43 8.63 -11.55
N ASP A 377 15.49 7.99 -12.71
CA ASP A 377 14.48 7.04 -13.15
C ASP A 377 14.41 5.82 -12.22
N ILE A 378 13.25 5.18 -12.16
CA ILE A 378 13.02 4.03 -11.29
C ILE A 378 13.48 2.74 -11.98
N ASP A 379 14.30 1.97 -11.28
CA ASP A 379 14.81 0.68 -11.69
C ASP A 379 13.91 -0.45 -11.18
N TRP A 380 13.08 -0.99 -12.08
CA TRP A 380 12.15 -2.07 -11.79
C TRP A 380 12.76 -3.47 -11.97
N SER A 381 14.09 -3.60 -12.12
CA SER A 381 14.74 -4.87 -12.42
C SER A 381 14.84 -5.84 -11.24
N LYS A 382 14.45 -5.43 -10.03
CA LYS A 382 14.61 -6.20 -8.80
C LYS A 382 13.32 -6.24 -7.96
N PRO A 383 13.13 -7.24 -7.08
CA PRO A 383 11.99 -7.27 -6.14
C PRO A 383 11.93 -6.07 -5.20
N VAL A 384 13.10 -5.51 -4.88
CA VAL A 384 13.31 -4.34 -4.03
C VAL A 384 14.04 -3.27 -4.85
N LEU A 385 13.62 -2.01 -4.75
CA LEU A 385 14.18 -0.87 -5.50
C LEU A 385 15.54 -0.46 -4.89
N ALA A 386 16.53 -1.34 -5.00
CA ALA A 386 17.86 -1.17 -4.41
C ALA A 386 18.68 -0.03 -5.04
N SER A 387 18.30 0.40 -6.25
CA SER A 387 18.99 1.47 -6.99
C SER A 387 18.34 2.85 -6.78
N ASN A 388 17.20 2.92 -6.08
CA ASN A 388 16.41 4.14 -5.93
C ASN A 388 16.20 4.50 -4.46
N ARG A 389 16.22 5.80 -4.20
CA ARG A 389 15.95 6.35 -2.87
C ARG A 389 14.57 6.96 -2.84
N GLY A 390 13.61 6.20 -2.31
CA GLY A 390 12.21 6.60 -2.24
C GLY A 390 11.60 6.97 -3.59
N MET A 391 10.51 7.73 -3.56
CA MET A 391 9.70 7.99 -4.76
C MET A 391 9.07 9.37 -4.73
N MET A 392 9.03 10.04 -5.88
CA MET A 392 8.22 11.22 -6.09
C MET A 392 7.42 11.13 -7.40
N ALA A 393 6.17 11.57 -7.34
CA ALA A 393 5.30 11.71 -8.51
C ALA A 393 4.57 13.04 -8.44
N ALA A 394 4.58 13.83 -9.52
CA ALA A 394 4.02 15.18 -9.49
C ALA A 394 3.27 15.54 -10.78
N GLU A 395 2.33 16.49 -10.69
CA GLU A 395 1.72 17.13 -11.86
C GLU A 395 2.75 18.09 -12.49
N PRO A 396 3.38 17.77 -13.64
CA PRO A 396 4.56 18.51 -14.12
C PRO A 396 4.26 19.96 -14.54
N SER A 397 3.02 20.28 -14.91
CA SER A 397 2.60 21.65 -15.22
C SER A 397 2.56 22.56 -14.00
N LYS A 398 2.33 22.01 -12.82
CA LYS A 398 2.30 22.75 -11.55
C LYS A 398 3.63 22.64 -10.80
N LEU A 399 4.26 21.46 -10.85
CA LEU A 399 5.48 21.12 -10.15
C LEU A 399 6.50 20.50 -11.12
N PRO A 400 7.30 21.34 -11.83
CA PRO A 400 8.37 20.83 -12.67
C PRO A 400 9.39 20.03 -11.84
N MET A 401 9.88 18.91 -12.37
CA MET A 401 10.84 18.04 -11.66
C MET A 401 12.13 18.76 -11.26
N THR A 402 12.56 19.77 -12.01
CA THR A 402 13.70 20.62 -11.66
C THR A 402 13.45 21.46 -10.41
N GLY A 403 12.22 21.97 -10.24
CA GLY A 403 11.80 22.67 -9.03
C GLY A 403 11.71 21.73 -7.83
N MET A 404 11.19 20.52 -8.05
CA MET A 404 11.14 19.45 -7.04
C MET A 404 12.53 19.06 -6.54
N ALA A 405 13.47 18.78 -7.45
CA ALA A 405 14.84 18.42 -7.10
C ALA A 405 15.54 19.53 -6.30
N ARG A 406 15.31 20.80 -6.66
CA ARG A 406 15.83 21.94 -5.89
C ARG A 406 15.21 22.01 -4.49
N ALA A 407 13.89 21.91 -4.38
CA ALA A 407 13.19 21.97 -3.10
C ALA A 407 13.62 20.85 -2.15
N LEU A 408 13.85 19.64 -2.67
CA LEU A 408 14.41 18.50 -1.96
C LEU A 408 15.84 18.77 -1.50
N GLY A 409 16.71 19.29 -2.37
CA GLY A 409 18.09 19.65 -2.02
C GLY A 409 18.17 20.69 -0.91
N ASP A 410 17.38 21.77 -1.01
CA ASP A 410 17.31 22.83 0.01
C ASP A 410 16.77 22.27 1.35
N ALA A 411 15.77 21.38 1.32
CA ALA A 411 15.23 20.74 2.51
C ALA A 411 16.21 19.73 3.14
N LYS A 412 17.01 19.05 2.33
CA LYS A 412 18.02 18.07 2.77
C LYS A 412 19.10 18.72 3.63
N VAL A 413 19.62 19.89 3.24
CA VAL A 413 20.62 20.63 4.02
C VAL A 413 20.11 20.89 5.44
N VAL A 414 18.88 21.39 5.56
CA VAL A 414 18.25 21.64 6.88
C VAL A 414 18.00 20.33 7.64
N SER A 415 17.61 19.26 6.94
CA SER A 415 17.40 17.94 7.55
C SER A 415 18.69 17.39 8.18
N GLU A 416 19.82 17.51 7.47
CA GLU A 416 21.15 17.11 7.95
C GLU A 416 21.60 17.93 9.16
N GLU A 417 21.43 19.25 9.14
CA GLU A 417 21.72 20.12 10.29
C GLU A 417 20.88 19.74 11.51
N LYS A 418 19.56 19.58 11.33
CA LYS A 418 18.64 19.18 12.41
C LYS A 418 18.95 17.78 12.93
N TYR A 419 19.42 16.88 12.07
CA TYR A 419 19.86 15.56 12.50
C TYR A 419 21.12 15.64 13.35
N ALA A 420 22.12 16.43 12.94
CA ALA A 420 23.33 16.66 13.73
C ALA A 420 23.01 17.24 15.12
N ASP A 421 22.10 18.22 15.21
CA ASP A 421 21.61 18.78 16.47
C ASP A 421 20.97 17.71 17.37
N ARG A 422 20.14 16.83 16.80
CA ARG A 422 19.51 15.72 17.53
C ARG A 422 20.55 14.74 18.06
N CYS A 423 21.55 14.38 17.25
CA CYS A 423 22.65 13.51 17.64
C CYS A 423 23.48 14.12 18.77
N GLN A 424 23.80 15.42 18.68
CA GLN A 424 24.53 16.13 19.72
C GLN A 424 23.74 16.19 21.03
N ARG A 425 22.45 16.53 20.99
CA ARG A 425 21.59 16.55 22.17
C ARG A 425 21.43 15.17 22.80
N LYS A 426 21.34 14.10 21.99
CA LYS A 426 21.34 12.71 22.49
C LYS A 426 22.62 12.39 23.25
N LYS A 427 23.79 12.81 22.74
CA LYS A 427 25.09 12.65 23.43
C LYS A 427 25.14 13.41 24.75
N GLU A 428 24.69 14.67 24.78
CA GLU A 428 24.63 15.49 26.00
C GLU A 428 23.71 14.87 27.06
N ILE A 429 22.52 14.40 26.67
CA ILE A 429 21.60 13.69 27.58
C ILE A 429 22.25 12.40 28.10
N SER A 430 22.93 11.65 27.23
CA SER A 430 23.63 10.42 27.63
C SER A 430 24.73 10.72 28.66
N GLN A 431 25.56 11.74 28.40
CA GLN A 431 26.61 12.20 29.31
C GLN A 431 26.04 12.69 30.65
N PHE A 432 24.94 13.46 30.61
CA PHE A 432 24.25 13.93 31.81
C PHE A 432 23.71 12.76 32.64
N LEU A 433 23.04 11.79 32.01
CA LEU A 433 22.50 10.61 32.70
C LEU A 433 23.61 9.74 33.29
N ALA A 434 24.71 9.55 32.56
CA ALA A 434 25.89 8.86 33.08
C ALA A 434 26.47 9.55 34.32
N ALA A 435 26.62 10.88 34.28
CA ALA A 435 27.08 11.67 35.42
C ALA A 435 26.07 11.63 36.59
N PHE A 436 24.78 11.71 36.30
CA PHE A 436 23.70 11.62 37.29
C PHE A 436 23.76 10.29 38.03
N PHE A 437 23.72 9.15 37.31
CA PHE A 437 23.74 7.82 37.94
C PHE A 437 25.05 7.53 38.67
N LYS A 438 26.18 8.09 38.23
CA LYS A 438 27.46 8.00 38.93
C LYS A 438 27.45 8.73 40.28
N ASN A 439 26.82 9.90 40.35
CA ASN A 439 26.86 10.76 41.54
C ASN A 439 25.68 10.50 42.50
N LEU A 440 24.59 9.92 42.02
CA LEU A 440 23.37 9.68 42.77
C LEU A 440 23.57 8.90 44.09
N PRO A 441 24.43 7.87 44.19
CA PRO A 441 24.64 7.15 45.45
C PRO A 441 25.18 8.05 46.55
N SER A 442 26.18 8.87 46.23
CA SER A 442 26.78 9.80 47.19
C SER A 442 25.80 10.88 47.65
N ALA A 443 24.86 11.29 46.78
CA ALA A 443 23.80 12.23 47.14
C ALA A 443 22.75 11.60 48.07
N LEU A 444 22.34 10.36 47.80
CA LEU A 444 21.38 9.62 48.64
C LEU A 444 21.96 9.31 50.03
N GLU A 445 23.24 8.93 50.11
CA GLU A 445 23.95 8.74 51.37
C GLU A 445 24.02 10.04 52.19
N ALA A 446 24.22 11.19 51.53
CA ALA A 446 24.24 12.49 52.20
C ALA A 446 22.86 12.93 52.75
N GLU A 447 21.76 12.45 52.17
CA GLU A 447 20.39 12.70 52.63
C GLU A 447 19.91 11.68 53.69
N GLY A 448 20.75 10.71 54.07
CA GLY A 448 20.43 9.71 55.10
C GLY A 448 19.61 8.52 54.61
N GLU A 449 19.54 8.29 53.30
CA GLU A 449 18.92 7.09 52.72
C GLU A 449 19.81 5.84 52.89
N ASP A 450 19.17 4.67 52.85
CA ASP A 450 19.84 3.37 52.99
C ASP A 450 20.88 3.15 51.86
N PRO A 451 22.17 2.93 52.18
CA PRO A 451 23.22 2.64 51.20
C PRO A 451 22.89 1.46 50.26
N ALA A 452 22.09 0.49 50.72
CA ALA A 452 21.64 -0.62 49.87
C ALA A 452 20.67 -0.18 48.76
N LYS A 453 19.82 0.83 49.02
CA LYS A 453 18.96 1.43 48.01
C LYS A 453 19.78 2.26 47.02
N ALA A 454 20.74 3.04 47.51
CA ALA A 454 21.65 3.83 46.67
C ALA A 454 22.42 2.96 45.65
N ALA A 455 22.97 1.82 46.12
CA ALA A 455 23.64 0.85 45.26
C ALA A 455 22.70 0.16 44.26
N THR A 456 21.43 -0.04 44.63
CA THR A 456 20.42 -0.62 43.73
C THR A 456 20.07 0.34 42.59
N VAL A 457 19.87 1.62 42.89
CA VAL A 457 19.56 2.63 41.87
C VAL A 457 20.75 2.84 40.92
N GLN A 458 21.99 2.80 41.44
CA GLN A 458 23.20 2.84 40.60
C GLN A 458 23.25 1.68 39.61
N LYS A 459 23.04 0.44 40.08
CA LYS A 459 23.03 -0.75 39.22
C LYS A 459 21.93 -0.69 38.16
N MET A 460 20.75 -0.18 38.51
CA MET A 460 19.66 0.01 37.54
C MET A 460 20.03 1.07 36.49
N GLY A 461 20.66 2.17 36.90
CA GLY A 461 21.19 3.20 36.00
C GLY A 461 22.24 2.66 35.03
N GLU A 462 23.23 1.93 35.54
CA GLU A 462 24.28 1.30 34.73
C GLU A 462 23.71 0.27 33.74
N ALA A 463 22.76 -0.56 34.18
CA ALA A 463 22.08 -1.52 33.31
C ALA A 463 21.24 -0.83 32.23
N TRP A 464 20.59 0.29 32.57
CA TRP A 464 19.82 1.09 31.62
C TRP A 464 20.72 1.78 30.58
N MET A 465 21.87 2.31 31.00
CA MET A 465 22.86 2.90 30.10
C MET A 465 23.45 1.86 29.14
N LYS A 466 23.80 0.66 29.62
CA LYS A 466 24.25 -0.45 28.74
C LYS A 466 23.21 -0.84 27.70
N LYS A 467 21.94 -0.95 28.10
CA LYS A 467 20.85 -1.23 27.14
C LYS A 467 20.73 -0.14 26.08
N ARG A 468 21.00 1.11 26.45
CA ARG A 468 20.93 2.26 25.55
C ARG A 468 22.14 2.35 24.61
N GLU A 469 23.34 2.06 25.09
CA GLU A 469 24.55 1.94 24.25
C GLU A 469 24.37 0.85 23.19
N VAL A 470 23.84 -0.32 23.59
CA VAL A 470 23.48 -1.40 22.65
C VAL A 470 22.41 -0.94 21.66
N LEU A 471 21.41 -0.17 22.09
CA LEU A 471 20.40 0.36 21.19
C LEU A 471 20.97 1.39 20.20
N ASP A 472 21.89 2.25 20.66
CA ASP A 472 22.55 3.26 19.84
C ASP A 472 23.54 2.61 18.87
N GLU A 473 24.24 1.54 19.25
CA GLU A 473 25.06 0.68 18.37
C GLU A 473 24.20 -0.07 17.35
N LEU A 474 23.12 -0.74 17.76
CA LEU A 474 22.18 -1.38 16.82
C LEU A 474 21.56 -0.38 15.85
N THR A 475 21.31 0.85 16.30
CA THR A 475 20.85 1.93 15.42
C THR A 475 21.95 2.36 14.44
N LYS A 476 23.22 2.38 14.87
CA LYS A 476 24.38 2.71 14.03
C LYS A 476 24.70 1.60 13.03
N ASP A 477 24.66 0.35 13.45
CA ASP A 477 24.93 -0.83 12.61
C ASP A 477 23.82 -1.03 11.57
N SER A 478 22.57 -0.68 11.93
CA SER A 478 21.47 -0.59 10.97
C SER A 478 21.60 0.57 9.98
N LEU A 479 22.37 1.62 10.30
CA LEU A 479 22.67 2.74 9.39
C LEU A 479 23.87 2.46 8.49
N GLU A 480 24.82 1.63 8.96
CA GLU A 480 25.99 1.19 8.18
C GLU A 480 25.68 0.00 7.27
N GLY A 481 24.49 -0.60 7.41
CA GLY A 481 23.98 -1.66 6.54
C GLY A 481 24.36 -3.08 6.99
N ASP A 482 24.92 -3.23 8.19
CA ASP A 482 25.48 -4.51 8.65
C ASP A 482 24.52 -5.33 9.55
N ALA A 483 23.42 -4.77 10.06
CA ALA A 483 22.36 -5.57 10.72
C ALA A 483 21.01 -4.83 10.87
N PRO A 484 19.84 -5.49 10.68
CA PRO A 484 18.54 -4.86 10.91
C PRO A 484 18.26 -4.53 12.40
N ILE A 485 17.53 -3.43 12.63
CA ILE A 485 17.13 -2.88 13.96
C ILE A 485 16.43 -3.91 14.85
N MET A 486 15.73 -4.86 14.23
CA MET A 486 15.23 -6.06 14.88
C MET A 486 16.38 -7.05 14.80
N GLY A 487 17.22 -7.10 15.84
CA GLY A 487 18.48 -7.84 15.82
C GLY A 487 18.37 -9.22 15.18
N GLU A 488 19.50 -9.73 14.65
CA GLU A 488 19.57 -11.07 14.06
C GLU A 488 18.79 -12.06 14.93
N ALA A 489 17.85 -12.78 14.31
CA ALA A 489 17.21 -13.90 14.96
C ALA A 489 18.32 -14.74 15.60
N GLN A 490 18.24 -15.01 16.90
CA GLN A 490 19.27 -15.83 17.55
C GLN A 490 19.32 -17.17 16.83
N VAL A 491 20.32 -17.33 15.96
CA VAL A 491 20.69 -18.59 15.36
C VAL A 491 21.54 -19.31 16.39
N GLU A 492 20.89 -19.96 17.35
CA GLU A 492 21.52 -21.10 18.02
C GLU A 492 21.07 -22.37 17.30
N ASP A 493 22.05 -22.99 16.63
CA ASP A 493 22.04 -24.25 15.88
C ASP A 493 21.30 -24.28 14.53
N ASN A 494 21.87 -23.60 13.53
CA ASN A 494 21.68 -23.94 12.11
C ASN A 494 22.97 -24.52 11.49
N PRO A 495 23.01 -25.81 11.11
CA PRO A 495 24.14 -26.41 10.40
C PRO A 495 24.17 -26.17 8.87
N PHE A 496 23.38 -25.25 8.33
CA PHE A 496 23.32 -24.95 6.89
C PHE A 496 23.37 -23.44 6.60
N ALA A 497 24.50 -22.82 6.98
CA ALA A 497 25.06 -21.77 6.14
C ALA A 497 25.45 -22.35 4.77
#